data_AF-A0A0B8PQ16-F1
#
_entry.id   AF-A0A0B8PQ16-F1
#
_cell.length_a   1.000
_cell.length_b   1.000
_cell.length_c   1.000
_cell.angle_alpha   90.00
_cell.angle_beta   90.00
_cell.angle_gamma   90.00
#
_symmetry.space_group_name_H-M   'P 1'
#
loop_
_entity.id
_entity.type
_entity.pdbx_description
1 polymer ?
#
loop_
_entity_poly.entity_id
_entity_poly.type
_entity_poly.pdbx_seq_one_letter_code
_entity_poly.pdbx_strand_id
1 'polypeptide(L)' 'MPEGILAHIDWQDDVTVYFCYEKYNVVQTTWKIFKKHWKNFLFFDDGPILVGRRRKQALWFKSDGQVELGQRP' A
#
# COMPACT_ATOMS: atom_id res chain seq x y z
N MET A 1 -0.20 10.56 5.22
CA MET A 1 -0.30 9.12 5.43
C MET A 1 -0.24 8.86 6.93
N PRO A 2 -0.95 7.85 7.47
CA PRO A 2 -0.93 7.55 8.91
C PRO A 2 0.48 7.22 9.44
N GLU A 3 0.80 7.68 10.65
CA GLU A 3 2.13 7.50 11.26
C GLU A 3 2.46 6.03 11.54
N GLY A 4 1.49 5.21 11.94
CA GLY A 4 1.70 3.78 12.18
C GLY A 4 2.16 3.01 10.93
N ILE A 5 1.68 3.42 9.74
CA ILE A 5 2.12 2.84 8.46
C ILE A 5 3.56 3.26 8.16
N LEU A 6 3.91 4.52 8.42
CA LEU A 6 5.27 5.04 8.24
C LEU A 6 6.28 4.38 9.18
N ALA A 7 5.87 4.01 10.40
CA ALA A 7 6.71 3.28 11.33
C ALA A 7 6.95 1.82 10.92
N HIS A 8 5.98 1.20 10.24
CA HIS A 8 6.10 -0.19 9.77
C HIS A 8 6.88 -0.33 8.45
N ILE A 9 6.84 0.70 7.60
CA ILE A 9 7.44 0.69 6.26
C ILE A 9 8.75 1.48 6.24
N ASP A 10 9.86 0.80 5.94
CA ASP A 10 11.19 1.40 5.77
C ASP A 10 11.55 1.70 4.29
N TRP A 11 10.55 1.73 3.41
CA TRP A 11 10.79 1.84 1.97
C TRP A 11 11.33 3.20 1.58
N GLN A 12 12.34 3.18 0.72
CA GLN A 12 12.85 4.37 0.06
C GLN A 12 11.86 4.88 -1.01
N ASP A 13 11.96 6.17 -1.32
CA ASP A 13 11.03 6.88 -2.22
C ASP A 13 10.96 6.29 -3.64
N ASP A 14 12.05 5.72 -4.12
CA ASP A 14 12.21 5.10 -5.43
C ASP A 14 11.69 3.66 -5.51
N VAL A 15 11.35 3.05 -4.37
CA VAL A 15 10.79 1.69 -4.33
C VAL A 15 9.53 1.63 -5.18
N THR A 16 9.53 0.74 -6.17
CA THR A 16 8.34 0.42 -6.95
C THR A 16 7.33 -0.25 -6.03
N VAL A 17 6.10 0.25 -6.01
CA VAL A 17 4.99 -0.31 -5.26
C VAL A 17 3.87 -0.72 -6.22
N TYR A 18 3.17 -1.78 -5.84
CA TYR A 18 2.01 -2.30 -6.56
C TYR A 18 0.81 -2.19 -5.63
N PHE A 19 -0.22 -1.48 -6.08
CA PHE A 19 -1.50 -1.36 -5.40
C PHE A 19 -2.53 -2.21 -6.14
N CYS A 20 -2.82 -3.38 -5.59
CA CYS A 20 -3.76 -4.35 -6.12
C CYS A 20 -5.14 -4.03 -5.55
N TYR A 21 -6.02 -3.42 -6.35
CA TYR A 21 -7.31 -2.93 -5.87
C TYR A 21 -8.52 -3.67 -6.43
N GLU A 22 -8.28 -4.58 -7.37
CA GLU A 22 -9.26 -5.52 -7.90
C GLU A 22 -8.51 -6.75 -8.42
N LYS A 23 -9.22 -7.85 -8.64
CA LYS A 23 -8.65 -9.13 -9.10
C LYS A 23 -7.71 -9.02 -10.31
N TYR A 24 -8.00 -8.09 -11.22
CA TYR A 24 -7.26 -7.93 -12.48
C TYR A 24 -6.62 -6.55 -12.64
N ASN A 25 -6.83 -5.64 -11.68
CA ASN A 25 -6.37 -4.27 -11.78
C ASN A 25 -5.34 -3.95 -10.71
N VAL A 26 -4.16 -3.52 -11.17
CA VAL A 26 -3.02 -3.16 -10.33
C VAL A 26 -2.47 -1.83 -10.80
N VAL A 27 -2.34 -0.88 -9.87
CA VAL A 27 -1.58 0.35 -10.13
C VAL A 27 -0.12 0.11 -9.77
N GLN A 28 0.77 0.27 -10.74
CA GLN A 28 2.21 0.33 -10.50
C GLN A 28 2.66 1.79 -10.36
N THR A 29 3.33 2.13 -9.26
CA THR A 29 3.91 3.46 -9.05
C THR A 29 5.14 3.40 -8.15
N THR A 30 5.64 4.54 -7.68
CA THR A 30 6.69 4.59 -6.67
C THR A 30 6.12 4.90 -5.30
N TRP A 31 6.83 4.50 -4.25
CA TRP A 31 6.44 4.78 -2.88
C TRP A 31 6.23 6.27 -2.62
N LYS A 32 7.09 7.12 -3.19
CA LYS A 32 6.95 8.59 -3.13
C LYS A 32 5.59 9.08 -3.65
N ILE A 33 5.17 8.58 -4.83
CA ILE A 33 3.91 8.98 -5.45
C ILE A 33 2.73 8.46 -4.66
N PHE A 34 2.78 7.21 -4.21
CA PHE A 34 1.74 6.64 -3.35
C PHE A 34 1.59 7.45 -2.05
N LYS A 35 2.68 7.75 -1.33
CA LYS A 35 2.65 8.56 -0.09
C LYS A 35 2.00 9.92 -0.29
N LYS A 36 2.28 10.58 -1.42
CA LYS A 36 1.73 11.90 -1.74
C LYS A 36 0.23 11.85 -2.02
N HIS A 37 -0.26 10.78 -2.64
CA HIS A 37 -1.63 10.65 -3.13
C HIS A 37 -2.47 9.58 -2.42
N TRP A 38 -2.00 9.08 -1.27
CA TRP A 38 -2.56 7.91 -0.58
C TRP A 38 -4.08 7.95 -0.34
N LYS A 39 -4.67 9.13 -0.11
CA LYS A 39 -6.13 9.29 0.07
C LYS A 39 -6.93 8.86 -1.15
N ASN A 40 -6.39 9.04 -2.36
CA ASN A 40 -7.05 8.64 -3.61
C ASN A 40 -7.15 7.12 -3.75
N PHE A 41 -6.34 6.38 -3.01
CA PHE A 41 -6.32 4.92 -3.02
C PHE A 41 -7.27 4.31 -1.98
N LEU A 42 -7.89 5.12 -1.11
CA LEU A 42 -8.84 4.64 -0.10
C LEU A 42 -10.28 4.50 -0.61
N PHE A 43 -10.57 4.90 -1.85
CA PHE A 43 -11.92 4.81 -2.43
C PHE A 43 -12.26 3.40 -2.94
N PHE A 44 -11.35 2.43 -2.79
CA PHE A 44 -11.55 1.06 -3.24
C PHE A 44 -11.92 0.19 -2.05
N ASP A 45 -13.16 -0.30 -2.02
CA ASP A 45 -13.72 -1.07 -0.89
C ASP A 45 -13.40 -2.58 -0.95
N ASP A 46 -12.79 -3.06 -2.03
CA ASP A 46 -12.60 -4.50 -2.28
C ASP A 46 -11.32 -5.07 -1.63
N GLY A 47 -10.96 -4.53 -0.47
CA GLY A 47 -9.82 -4.98 0.32
C GLY A 47 -8.46 -4.82 -0.38
N PRO A 48 -8.08 -3.62 -0.86
CA PRO A 48 -6.89 -3.47 -1.68
C PRO A 48 -5.61 -3.75 -0.89
N ILE A 49 -4.60 -4.26 -1.58
CA ILE A 49 -3.31 -4.63 -0.98
C ILE A 49 -2.20 -3.82 -1.64
N LEU A 50 -1.35 -3.20 -0.81
CA LEU A 50 -0.13 -2.52 -1.25
C LEU A 50 1.10 -3.38 -0.94
N VAL A 51 1.91 -3.65 -1.96
CA VAL A 51 3.18 -4.37 -1.81
C VAL A 51 4.34 -3.60 -2.44
N GLY A 52 5.49 -3.62 -1.76
CA GLY A 52 6.74 -3.09 -2.31
C GLY A 52 7.49 -4.16 -3.12
N ARG A 53 8.05 -3.78 -4.27
CA ARG A 53 8.90 -4.65 -5.08
C ARG A 53 10.11 -5.08 -4.27
N ARG A 54 10.31 -6.40 -4.10
CA ARG A 54 11.38 -7.01 -3.28
C ARG A 54 11.37 -6.58 -1.80
N ARG A 55 10.22 -6.18 -1.25
CA ARG A 55 10.06 -5.81 0.17
C ARG A 55 9.18 -6.79 0.90
N LYS A 56 9.49 -7.09 2.16
CA LYS A 56 8.69 -8.05 2.93
C LYS A 56 7.39 -7.45 3.43
N GLN A 57 7.37 -6.16 3.74
CA GLN A 57 6.18 -5.49 4.24
C GLN A 57 5.05 -5.47 3.20
N ALA A 58 3.81 -5.51 3.68
CA ALA A 58 2.59 -5.35 2.91
C ALA A 58 1.57 -4.58 3.74
N LEU A 59 0.67 -3.84 3.07
CA LEU A 59 -0.47 -3.21 3.72
C LEU A 59 -1.75 -3.77 3.12
N TRP A 60 -2.72 -4.10 3.96
CA TRP A 60 -4.06 -4.48 3.53
C TRP A 60 -5.07 -3.47 4.08
N PHE A 61 -5.74 -2.76 3.18
CA PHE A 61 -6.74 -1.77 3.56
C PHE A 61 -8.10 -2.46 3.64
N LYS A 62 -8.81 -2.25 4.76
CA LYS A 62 -10.16 -2.76 4.98
C LYS A 62 -11.20 -1.69 4.66
N SER A 63 -12.41 -2.13 4.34
CA SER A 63 -13.57 -1.27 4.07
C SER A 63 -14.03 -0.46 5.29
N ASP A 64 -13.65 -0.87 6.51
CA ASP A 64 -13.90 -0.11 7.74
C ASP A 64 -12.86 1.01 8.01
N GLY A 65 -11.93 1.22 7.08
CA GLY A 65 -10.87 2.22 7.17
C GLY A 65 -9.65 1.76 7.99
N GLN A 66 -9.65 0.54 8.52
CA GLN A 66 -8.46 -0.03 9.16
C GLN A 66 -7.43 -0.48 8.13
N VAL A 67 -6.16 -0.50 8.53
CA VAL A 67 -5.06 -1.00 7.71
C VAL A 67 -4.31 -2.06 8.48
N GLU A 68 -4.29 -3.28 7.95
CA GLU A 68 -3.47 -4.35 8.49
C GLU A 68 -2.06 -4.29 7.93
N LEU A 69 -1.09 -4.54 8.82
CA LEU A 69 0.33 -4.54 8.52
C LEU A 69 0.79 -5.99 8.38
N GLY A 70 1.15 -6.38 7.17
CA GLY A 70 1.54 -7.75 6.83
C GLY A 70 3.02 -7.90 6.50
N GLN A 71 3.52 -9.12 6.61
CA GLN A 71 4.84 -9.51 6.11
C GLN A 71 4.70 -10.72 5.18
N ARG A 72 5.27 -10.61 3.98
CA ARG A 72 5.38 -11.70 3.02
C ARG A 72 6.54 -12.63 3.43
N PRO A 73 6.40 -13.95 3.19
CA PRO A 73 7.43 -14.93 3.49
C PRO A 73 8.76 -14.61 2.78
#